data_AF-A0A3T1D1B0-F1
#
_entry.id   AF-A0A3T1D1B0-F1
#
_cell.length_a   1.000
_cell.length_b   1.000
_cell.length_c   1.000
_cell.angle_alpha   90.00
_cell.angle_beta   90.00
_cell.angle_gamma   90.00
#
_symmetry.space_group_name_H-M   'P 1'
#
loop_
_entity.id
_entity.type
_entity.pdbx_description
1 polymer ?
#
loop_
_entity_poly.entity_id
_entity_poly.type
_entity_poly.pdbx_seq_one_letter_code
_entity_poly.pdbx_strand_id
1 'polypeptide(L)'
;MIQGIFQGGSLWGGLVSGGISQLKDTRSLTNGQMDKSQYAVQTSENVTGALGVMAGIEYGAILGTSIMPGVGTVLGSVCGGLLGHTFGRKVGSEAGKMLVNNRITQNVAEKLDEAL
;
A
#
# COMPACT_ATOMS: atom_id res chain seq x y z
N MET A 1 -19.11 -43.16 2.32
CA MET A 1 -19.65 -42.06 1.48
C MET A 1 -19.73 -40.80 2.33
N ILE A 2 -18.62 -40.07 2.47
CA ILE A 2 -18.60 -38.69 3.01
C ILE A 2 -17.53 -37.95 2.19
N GLN A 3 -17.92 -37.58 0.97
CA GLN A 3 -17.17 -36.67 0.09
C GLN A 3 -17.92 -35.36 0.15
N GLY A 4 -17.31 -34.27 0.63
CA GLY A 4 -17.96 -32.96 0.51
C GLY A 4 -17.56 -31.79 1.41
N ILE A 5 -16.51 -31.85 2.26
CA ILE A 5 -16.17 -30.70 3.13
C ILE A 5 -14.79 -30.06 2.81
N PHE A 6 -13.93 -30.70 2.03
CA PHE A 6 -12.59 -30.18 1.71
C PHE A 6 -12.48 -29.34 0.41
N GLN A 7 -13.49 -28.52 0.12
CA GLN A 7 -13.38 -27.46 -0.90
C GLN A 7 -13.39 -26.02 -0.31
N GLY A 8 -13.49 -25.87 1.02
CA GLY A 8 -13.55 -24.57 1.71
C GLY A 8 -12.30 -24.14 2.48
N GLY A 9 -11.14 -24.77 2.24
CA GLY A 9 -9.94 -24.65 3.10
C GLY A 9 -9.14 -23.34 2.96
N SER A 10 -9.33 -22.55 1.89
CA SER A 10 -8.53 -21.34 1.68
C SER A 10 -9.06 -20.10 2.41
N LEU A 11 -10.38 -20.00 2.62
CA LEU A 11 -11.01 -18.84 3.27
C LEU A 11 -10.92 -18.90 4.79
N TRP A 12 -11.21 -20.04 5.42
CA TRP A 12 -10.98 -20.24 6.86
C TRP A 12 -9.50 -20.26 7.21
N GLY A 13 -8.67 -20.87 6.35
CA GLY A 13 -7.21 -20.78 6.47
C GLY A 13 -6.72 -19.34 6.39
N GLY A 14 -7.24 -18.55 5.45
CA GLY A 14 -6.95 -17.12 5.29
C GLY A 14 -7.45 -16.24 6.44
N LEU A 15 -8.61 -16.55 7.04
CA LEU A 15 -9.12 -15.87 8.23
C LEU A 15 -8.31 -16.22 9.48
N VAL A 16 -7.90 -17.47 9.64
CA VAL A 16 -7.05 -17.89 10.77
C VAL A 16 -5.63 -17.36 10.60
N SER A 17 -5.03 -17.43 9.41
CA SER A 17 -3.71 -16.84 9.16
C SER A 17 -3.73 -15.32 9.18
N GLY A 18 -4.81 -14.70 8.68
CA GLY A 18 -5.03 -13.26 8.73
C GLY A 18 -5.27 -12.76 10.15
N GLY A 19 -6.03 -13.50 10.95
CA GLY A 19 -6.24 -13.22 12.39
C GLY A 19 -4.97 -13.41 13.22
N ILE A 20 -4.19 -14.46 12.95
CA ILE A 20 -2.90 -14.68 13.64
C ILE A 20 -1.86 -13.63 13.24
N SER A 21 -1.81 -13.21 11.97
CA SER A 21 -0.93 -12.11 11.52
C SER A 21 -1.38 -10.76 12.06
N GLN A 22 -2.70 -10.48 12.14
CA GLN A 22 -3.23 -9.29 12.82
C GLN A 22 -2.85 -9.25 14.30
N LEU A 23 -2.85 -10.38 15.01
CA LEU A 23 -2.41 -10.43 16.41
C LEU A 23 -0.90 -10.12 16.55
N LYS A 24 -0.09 -10.46 15.56
CA LYS A 24 1.36 -10.21 15.55
C LYS A 24 1.69 -8.75 15.23
N ASP A 25 0.92 -8.13 14.33
CA ASP A 25 1.05 -6.70 13.98
C ASP A 25 0.45 -5.80 15.07
N THR A 26 -0.68 -6.19 15.68
CA THR A 26 -1.22 -5.54 16.89
C THR A 26 -0.21 -5.64 18.03
N ARG A 27 0.43 -6.80 18.27
CA ARG A 27 1.52 -6.90 19.27
C ARG A 27 2.70 -5.98 18.95
N SER A 28 3.04 -5.75 17.69
CA SER A 28 4.15 -4.85 17.31
C SER A 28 3.80 -3.36 17.51
N LEU A 29 2.54 -2.98 17.25
CA LEU A 29 1.96 -1.67 17.60
C LEU A 29 1.86 -1.46 19.12
N THR A 30 1.38 -2.45 19.86
CA THR A 30 1.24 -2.41 21.33
C THR A 30 2.60 -2.53 22.05
N ASN A 31 3.63 -3.12 21.42
CA ASN A 31 5.00 -3.17 21.93
C ASN A 31 5.83 -1.91 21.60
N GLY A 32 5.25 -0.90 20.93
CA GLY A 32 5.92 0.39 20.66
C GLY A 32 7.02 0.35 19.58
N GLN A 33 7.05 -0.68 18.72
CA GLN A 33 8.10 -0.84 17.71
C GLN A 33 7.84 -0.06 16.41
N MET A 34 6.62 0.46 16.23
CA MET A 34 6.26 1.30 15.09
C MET A 34 5.25 2.36 15.55
N ASP A 35 5.66 3.62 15.45
CA ASP A 35 4.82 4.76 15.84
C ASP A 35 3.62 4.92 14.88
N LYS A 36 2.46 5.38 15.39
CA LYS A 36 1.24 5.62 14.57
C LYS A 36 1.54 6.53 13.38
N SER A 37 2.48 7.46 13.56
CA SER A 37 2.98 8.33 12.51
C SER A 37 3.73 7.58 11.41
N GLN A 38 4.60 6.64 11.77
CA GLN A 38 5.32 5.83 10.80
C GLN A 38 4.38 4.95 9.98
N TYR A 39 3.35 4.40 10.63
CA TYR A 39 2.31 3.65 9.94
C TYR A 39 1.55 4.51 8.93
N ALA A 40 1.18 5.74 9.30
CA ALA A 40 0.52 6.68 8.39
C ALA A 40 1.40 7.04 7.18
N VAL A 41 2.69 7.30 7.40
CA VAL A 41 3.67 7.59 6.35
C VAL A 41 3.87 6.40 5.40
N GLN A 42 3.99 5.19 5.94
CA GLN A 42 4.17 3.98 5.13
C GLN A 42 2.93 3.68 4.30
N THR A 43 1.74 3.91 4.87
CA THR A 43 0.47 3.69 4.18
C THR A 43 0.33 4.66 3.01
N SER A 44 0.59 5.95 3.21
CA SER A 44 0.54 6.93 2.12
C SER A 44 1.60 6.63 1.05
N GLU A 45 2.83 6.29 1.45
CA GLU A 45 3.89 5.87 0.53
C GLU A 45 3.48 4.67 -0.35
N ASN A 46 2.89 3.64 0.25
CA ASN A 46 2.48 2.44 -0.48
C ASN A 46 1.30 2.71 -1.44
N VAL A 47 0.28 3.44 -0.98
CA VAL A 47 -0.88 3.80 -1.80
C VAL A 47 -0.43 4.65 -2.99
N THR A 48 0.32 5.71 -2.75
CA THR A 48 0.77 6.60 -3.81
C THR A 48 1.79 5.92 -4.73
N GLY A 49 2.62 5.02 -4.21
CA GLY A 49 3.51 4.15 -5.00
C GLY A 49 2.74 3.25 -5.97
N ALA A 50 1.68 2.58 -5.49
CA ALA A 50 0.84 1.72 -6.33
C ALA A 50 0.11 2.52 -7.42
N LEU A 51 -0.47 3.67 -7.06
CA LEU A 51 -1.09 4.59 -8.02
C LEU A 51 -0.08 5.08 -9.06
N GLY A 52 1.13 5.42 -8.63
CA GLY A 52 2.22 5.83 -9.49
C GLY A 52 2.59 4.73 -10.49
N VAL A 53 2.75 3.48 -10.05
CA VAL A 53 3.01 2.33 -10.94
C VAL A 53 1.92 2.19 -11.99
N MET A 54 0.65 2.20 -11.58
CA MET A 54 -0.49 2.02 -12.48
C MET A 54 -0.51 3.11 -13.56
N ALA A 55 -0.45 4.38 -13.14
CA ALA A 55 -0.42 5.51 -14.06
C ALA A 55 0.82 5.47 -14.97
N GLY A 56 1.98 5.12 -14.40
CA GLY A 56 3.23 5.00 -15.13
C GLY A 56 3.17 3.93 -16.23
N ILE A 57 2.64 2.74 -15.93
CA ILE A 57 2.46 1.66 -16.90
C ILE A 57 1.55 2.14 -18.06
N GLU A 58 0.42 2.75 -17.74
CA GLU A 58 -0.56 3.19 -18.73
C GLU A 58 -0.01 4.30 -19.64
N TYR A 59 0.45 5.40 -19.06
CA TYR A 59 1.00 6.52 -19.84
C TYR A 59 2.28 6.13 -20.58
N GLY A 60 3.12 5.31 -19.94
CA GLY A 60 4.31 4.76 -20.57
C GLY A 60 3.97 3.91 -21.79
N ALA A 61 2.98 3.01 -21.68
CA ALA A 61 2.50 2.20 -22.80
C ALA A 61 1.98 3.06 -23.95
N ILE A 62 1.17 4.09 -23.66
CA ILE A 62 0.61 5.01 -24.66
C ILE A 62 1.74 5.73 -25.41
N LEU A 63 2.65 6.39 -24.68
CA LEU A 63 3.76 7.14 -25.26
C LEU A 63 4.69 6.22 -26.08
N GLY A 64 5.00 5.04 -25.55
CA GLY A 64 5.81 4.07 -26.25
C GLY A 64 5.16 3.56 -27.53
N THR A 65 3.85 3.28 -27.50
CA THR A 65 3.08 2.87 -28.69
C THR A 65 3.14 3.94 -29.78
N SER A 66 3.09 5.22 -29.42
CA SER A 66 3.20 6.33 -30.37
C SER A 66 4.57 6.41 -31.07
N ILE A 67 5.63 5.90 -30.43
CA ILE A 67 6.97 5.84 -31.02
C ILE A 67 7.12 4.59 -31.90
N MET A 68 6.79 3.43 -31.35
CA MET A 68 6.87 2.14 -32.05
C MET A 68 5.81 1.17 -31.49
N PRO A 69 4.76 0.82 -32.25
CA PRO A 69 3.74 -0.12 -31.81
C PRO A 69 4.32 -1.48 -31.40
N GLY A 70 3.80 -2.06 -30.32
CA GLY A 70 4.26 -3.34 -29.78
C GLY A 70 5.50 -3.18 -28.89
N VAL A 71 6.68 -2.97 -29.49
CA VAL A 71 7.94 -2.86 -28.74
C VAL A 71 7.94 -1.63 -27.83
N GLY A 72 7.53 -0.48 -28.36
CA GLY A 72 7.43 0.75 -27.60
C GLY A 72 6.39 0.64 -26.48
N THR A 73 5.27 -0.06 -26.68
CA THR A 73 4.28 -0.34 -25.63
C THR A 73 4.92 -1.05 -24.42
N VAL A 74 5.70 -2.10 -24.68
CA VAL A 74 6.37 -2.88 -23.63
C VAL A 74 7.46 -2.05 -22.94
N LEU A 75 8.37 -1.42 -23.70
CA LEU A 75 9.44 -0.61 -23.10
C LEU A 75 8.89 0.60 -22.34
N GLY A 76 7.90 1.27 -22.92
CA GLY A 76 7.24 2.41 -22.33
C GLY A 76 6.53 2.05 -21.02
N SER A 77 5.76 0.96 -20.99
CA SER A 77 5.10 0.49 -19.76
C SER A 77 6.08 0.14 -18.63
N VAL A 78 7.19 -0.53 -18.95
CA VAL A 78 8.24 -0.86 -17.96
C VAL A 78 8.89 0.40 -17.41
N CYS A 79 9.35 1.29 -18.28
CA CYS A 79 9.98 2.55 -17.88
C CYS A 79 9.01 3.42 -17.08
N GLY A 80 7.78 3.56 -17.56
CA GLY A 80 6.74 4.33 -16.91
C GLY A 80 6.38 3.76 -15.53
N GLY A 81 6.24 2.44 -15.39
CA GLY A 81 5.98 1.79 -14.10
C GLY A 81 7.09 2.01 -13.07
N LEU A 82 8.37 1.92 -13.48
CA LEU A 82 9.52 2.18 -12.61
C LEU A 82 9.58 3.64 -12.14
N LEU A 83 9.36 4.58 -13.06
CA LEU A 83 9.29 6.00 -12.73
C LEU A 83 8.10 6.28 -11.80
N GLY A 84 6.94 5.75 -12.15
CA GLY A 84 5.71 5.84 -11.38
C GLY A 84 5.86 5.33 -9.95
N HIS A 85 6.48 4.17 -9.74
CA HIS A 85 6.82 3.65 -8.41
C HIS A 85 7.68 4.65 -7.62
N THR A 86 8.75 5.13 -8.24
CA THR A 86 9.74 6.00 -7.58
C THR A 86 9.11 7.34 -7.16
N PHE A 87 8.42 8.00 -8.10
CA PHE A 87 7.75 9.26 -7.83
C PHE A 87 6.57 9.09 -6.87
N GLY A 88 5.75 8.06 -7.08
CA GLY A 88 4.60 7.76 -6.24
C GLY A 88 4.99 7.56 -4.78
N ARG A 89 6.02 6.73 -4.52
CA ARG A 89 6.52 6.54 -3.15
C ARG A 89 7.07 7.82 -2.54
N LYS A 90 7.85 8.59 -3.30
CA LYS A 90 8.40 9.87 -2.81
C LYS A 90 7.29 10.84 -2.43
N VAL A 91 6.27 10.98 -3.27
CA VAL A 91 5.10 11.83 -3.00
C VAL A 91 4.33 11.32 -1.78
N GLY A 92 4.06 10.01 -1.70
CA GLY A 92 3.33 9.43 -0.59
C GLY A 92 4.08 9.55 0.75
N SER A 93 5.41 9.39 0.75
CA SER A 93 6.22 9.61 1.95
C SER A 93 6.13 11.06 2.43
N GLU A 94 6.25 12.03 1.52
CA GLU A 94 6.18 13.45 1.86
C GLU A 94 4.79 13.85 2.34
N ALA A 95 3.74 13.40 1.64
CA ALA A 95 2.35 13.62 2.03
C ALA A 95 2.07 13.01 3.41
N GLY A 96 2.56 11.80 3.68
CA GLY A 96 2.45 11.16 4.97
C GLY A 96 3.09 11.97 6.10
N LYS A 97 4.31 12.48 5.89
CA LYS A 97 5.01 13.33 6.87
C LYS A 97 4.25 14.63 7.13
N MET A 98 3.71 15.25 6.08
CA MET A 98 2.88 16.46 6.21
C MET A 98 1.60 16.19 7.00
N LEU A 99 0.95 15.05 6.75
CA LEU A 99 -0.25 14.64 7.49
C LEU A 99 0.05 14.43 8.97
N VAL A 100 1.12 13.70 9.29
CA VAL A 100 1.57 13.47 10.67
C VAL A 100 1.93 14.78 11.38
N ASN A 101 2.68 15.66 10.72
CA ASN A 101 3.18 16.90 11.31
C ASN A 101 2.09 17.98 11.44
N ASN A 102 0.87 17.74 10.94
CA ASN A 102 -0.24 18.67 11.05
C ASN A 102 -0.88 18.59 12.45
N ARG A 103 -1.07 19.76 13.10
CA ARG A 103 -1.73 19.86 14.42
C ARG A 103 -3.12 19.24 14.46
N ILE A 104 -3.87 19.27 13.36
CA ILE A 104 -5.20 18.66 13.29
C ILE A 104 -5.10 17.15 13.50
N THR A 105 -4.13 16.50 12.86
CA THR A 105 -3.89 15.06 12.98
C THR A 105 -3.42 14.70 14.38
N GLN A 106 -2.58 15.54 15.00
CA GLN A 106 -2.14 15.37 16.39
C GLN A 106 -3.33 15.41 17.36
N ASN A 107 -4.22 16.41 17.22
CA ASN A 107 -5.42 16.51 18.05
C ASN A 107 -6.39 15.32 17.86
N VAL A 108 -6.48 14.76 16.65
CA VAL A 108 -7.29 13.56 16.38
C VAL A 108 -6.64 12.31 16.98
N ALA A 109 -5.32 12.17 16.87
CA ALA A 109 -4.58 11.07 17.45
C ALA A 109 -4.69 11.06 18.98
N GLU A 110 -4.59 12.21 19.62
CA GLU A 110 -4.76 12.40 21.06
C GLU A 110 -6.17 12.00 21.52
N LYS A 111 -7.22 12.49 20.83
CA LYS A 111 -8.62 12.13 21.13
C LYS A 111 -8.93 10.65 20.93
N LEU A 112 -8.21 9.96 20.04
CA LEU A 112 -8.34 8.52 19.83
C LEU A 112 -7.69 7.71 20.95
N ASP A 113 -6.59 8.21 21.54
CA ASP A 113 -5.97 7.59 22.71
C ASP A 113 -6.76 7.85 24.00
N GLU A 114 -7.44 8.99 24.14
CA GLU A 114 -8.34 9.25 25.27
C GLU A 114 -9.63 8.41 25.24
N ALA A 115 -10.01 7.89 24.07
CA ALA A 115 -11.26 7.15 23.86
C ALA A 115 -11.10 5.62 23.95
N LEU A 116 -9.87 5.12 24.13
CA LEU A 116 -9.53 3.69 24.27
C LEU A 116 -9.11 3.37 25.71
#